data_AF-A0A951LNE7-F1
#
_entry.id   AF-A0A951LNE7-F1
#
_cell.length_a   1.000
_cell.length_b   1.000
_cell.length_c   1.000
_cell.angle_alpha   90.00
_cell.angle_beta   90.00
_cell.angle_gamma   90.00
#
_symmetry.space_group_name_H-M   'P 1'
#
loop_
_entity.id
_entity.type
_entity.pdbx_description
1 polymer ?
#
loop_
_entity_poly.entity_id
_entity_poly.type
_entity_poly.pdbx_seq_one_letter_code
_entity_poly.pdbx_strand_id
1 'polypeptide(L)' 'MVAIDGATVSGENHRLDFGEQGQLSGQAGCNRFSGTYAESGRTLRPGPVIATRMACPGPRMTHERRVLVLGGR' A
#
# COMPACT_ATOMS: atom_id res chain seq x y z
N MET A 1 -0.04 14.76 9.82
CA MET A 1 -0.46 14.76 8.40
C MET A 1 0.16 13.55 7.74
N VAL A 2 -0.64 12.69 7.09
CA VAL A 2 -0.12 11.53 6.36
C VAL A 2 -0.04 11.92 4.89
N ALA A 3 1.11 11.70 4.26
CA ALA A 3 1.32 11.97 2.85
C ALA A 3 2.00 10.77 2.19
N ILE A 4 1.59 10.48 0.96
CA ILE A 4 2.21 9.45 0.10
C ILE A 4 2.81 10.20 -1.09
N ASP A 5 4.13 10.10 -1.28
CA ASP A 5 4.89 10.85 -2.28
C ASP A 5 4.65 12.38 -2.25
N GLY A 6 4.46 12.94 -1.06
CA GLY A 6 4.18 14.37 -0.86
C GLY A 6 2.73 14.77 -1.16
N ALA A 7 1.88 13.85 -1.62
CA ALA A 7 0.44 14.08 -1.72
C ALA A 7 -0.25 13.77 -0.38
N THR A 8 -0.89 14.77 0.21
CA THR A 8 -1.66 14.60 1.44
C THR A 8 -2.82 13.64 1.21
N VAL A 9 -2.93 12.62 2.06
CA VAL A 9 -4.04 11.66 2.03
C VAL A 9 -4.90 11.83 3.29
N SER A 10 -6.23 11.79 3.13
CA SER A 10 -7.11 11.62 4.28
C SER A 10 -6.86 10.24 4.88
N GLY A 11 -6.46 10.22 6.16
CA GLY A 11 -6.07 9.00 6.89
C GLY A 11 -7.20 7.97 7.05
N GLU A 12 -8.44 8.33 6.69
CA GLU A 12 -9.63 7.52 6.90
C GLU A 12 -9.66 6.23 6.06
N ASN A 13 -8.80 6.08 5.05
CA ASN A 13 -8.75 4.88 4.20
C ASN A 13 -7.31 4.46 3.83
N HIS A 14 -6.30 4.89 4.60
CA HIS A 14 -4.91 4.51 4.36
C HIS A 14 -4.33 3.88 5.63
N ARG A 15 -4.06 2.58 5.57
CA ARG A 15 -3.56 1.78 6.70
C ARG A 15 -2.45 0.84 6.22
N LEU A 16 -1.42 0.69 7.03
CA LEU A 16 -0.34 -0.28 6.84
C LEU A 16 -0.12 -1.00 8.18
N ASP A 17 -0.22 -2.32 8.15
CA ASP A 17 -0.05 -3.21 9.29
C ASP A 17 1.10 -4.16 9.02
N PHE A 18 2.02 -4.25 9.98
CA PHE A 18 3.09 -5.24 10.01
C PHE A 18 2.64 -6.39 10.91
N GLY A 19 2.34 -7.54 10.30
CA GLY A 19 1.97 -8.76 10.99
C GLY A 19 3.19 -9.57 11.42
N GLU A 20 2.93 -10.66 12.14
CA GLU A 20 3.96 -11.61 12.52
C GLU A 20 4.58 -12.30 11.29
N GLN A 21 5.81 -12.81 11.45
CA GLN A 21 6.51 -13.60 10.43
C GLN A 21 6.79 -12.85 9.11
N GLY A 22 6.94 -11.53 9.14
CA GLY A 22 7.29 -10.75 7.95
C GLY A 22 6.12 -10.57 6.99
N GLN A 23 4.86 -10.60 7.47
CA GLN A 23 3.71 -10.24 6.64
C GLN A 23 3.42 -8.74 6.70
N LEU A 24 3.11 -8.15 5.55
CA LEU A 24 2.51 -6.81 5.48
C LEU A 24 1.09 -6.92 4.98
N SER A 25 0.20 -6.13 5.54
CA SER A 25 -1.16 -5.96 5.04
C SER A 25 -1.57 -4.51 5.17
N GLY A 26 -2.59 -4.10 4.42
CA GLY A 26 -3.06 -2.74 4.52
C GLY A 26 -4.13 -2.37 3.52
N GLN A 27 -4.48 -1.09 3.56
CA GLN A 27 -5.46 -0.48 2.69
C GLN A 27 -4.90 0.84 2.16
N ALA A 28 -5.00 1.03 0.85
CA ALA A 28 -4.66 2.26 0.14
C ALA A 28 -5.91 2.75 -0.61
N GLY A 29 -6.72 3.57 0.05
CA GLY A 29 -8.02 3.99 -0.48
C GLY A 29 -9.02 2.83 -0.47
N CYS A 30 -9.65 2.52 -1.61
CA CYS A 30 -10.55 1.35 -1.68
C CYS A 30 -9.80 0.04 -1.86
N ASN A 31 -8.49 0.07 -2.09
CA ASN A 31 -7.71 -1.11 -2.44
C ASN A 31 -7.04 -1.68 -1.23
N ARG A 32 -7.16 -2.98 -1.05
CA ARG A 32 -6.45 -3.71 -0.02
C ARG A 32 -5.20 -4.31 -0.64
N PHE A 33 -4.12 -4.29 0.11
CA PHE A 33 -2.86 -4.89 -0.29
C PHE A 33 -2.36 -5.80 0.82
N SER A 34 -1.70 -6.88 0.41
CA SER A 34 -1.06 -7.85 1.28
C SER A 34 0.23 -8.32 0.62
N GLY A 35 1.23 -8.63 1.43
CA GLY A 35 2.51 -9.11 0.92
C GLY A 35 3.40 -9.56 2.06
N THR A 36 4.68 -9.70 1.75
CA THR A 36 5.72 -9.98 2.74
C THR A 36 6.70 -8.83 2.81
N TYR A 37 7.40 -8.70 3.94
CA TYR A 37 8.54 -7.82 4.09
C TYR A 37 9.69 -8.60 4.72
N ALA A 38 10.91 -8.26 4.33
CA ALA A 38 12.12 -8.73 4.98
C ALA A 38 12.71 -7.59 5.82
N GLU A 39 13.12 -7.90 7.04
CA GLU A 39 13.83 -6.97 7.90
C GLU A 39 15.34 -7.20 7.77
N SER A 40 16.09 -6.11 7.57
CA SER A 40 17.55 -6.12 7.55
C SER A 40 18.06 -4.96 8.40
N GLY A 41 18.35 -5.26 9.66
CA GLY A 41 18.79 -4.27 10.65
C GLY A 41 17.73 -3.21 10.92
N ARG A 42 17.93 -2.00 10.40
CA ARG A 42 16.98 -0.88 10.52
C ARG A 42 16.16 -0.63 9.25
N THR A 43 16.27 -1.53 8.27
CA THR A 43 15.62 -1.40 6.97
C THR A 43 14.55 -2.47 6.81
N LEU A 44 13.32 -2.05 6.51
CA LEU A 44 12.26 -2.94 6.07
C LEU A 44 12.23 -2.94 4.53
N ARG A 45 12.38 -4.11 3.94
CA ARG A 45 12.30 -4.32 2.50
C ARG A 45 10.98 -5.02 2.17
N PRO A 46 9.99 -4.32 1.59
CA PRO A 46 8.80 -4.99 1.09
C PRO A 46 9.19 -5.97 -0.02
N GLY A 47 8.71 -7.20 0.10
CA GLY A 47 8.75 -8.25 -0.91
C GLY A 47 7.60 -8.10 -1.90
N PRO A 48 7.21 -9.19 -2.59
CA PRO A 48 6.08 -9.17 -3.51
C PRO A 48 4.79 -8.73 -2.78
N VAL A 49 4.17 -7.67 -3.28
CA VAL A 49 2.88 -7.16 -2.79
C VAL A 49 1.81 -7.46 -3.82
N ILE A 50 0.73 -8.06 -3.36
CA ILE A 50 -0.48 -8.27 -4.14
C ILE A 50 -1.50 -7.26 -3.64
N ALA A 51 -2.16 -6.58 -4.58
CA ALA A 51 -3.21 -5.62 -4.25
C ALA A 51 -4.44 -5.88 -5.13
N THR A 52 -5.61 -5.64 -4.55
CA THR A 52 -6.85 -5.63 -5.32
C THR A 52 -6.87 -4.40 -6.22
N ARG A 53 -7.38 -4.53 -7.45
CA ARG A 53 -7.70 -3.41 -8.34
C ARG A 53 -9.21 -3.16 -8.31
N MET A 54 -9.71 -2.53 -7.26
CA MET A 54 -11.11 -2.12 -7.15
C MET A 54 -11.23 -0.68 -7.61
N ALA A 55 -11.87 -0.46 -8.76
CA ALA A 55 -12.14 0.86 -9.29
C ALA A 55 -12.95 1.69 -8.27
N CYS A 56 -12.24 2.51 -7.50
CA CYS A 56 -12.89 3.46 -6.62
C CYS A 56 -13.70 4.47 -7.44
N PRO A 57 -14.93 4.85 -7.04
CA PRO A 57 -15.62 5.97 -7.68
C PRO A 57 -14.89 7.30 -7.40
N GLY A 58 -14.72 8.13 -8.44
CA GLY A 58 -14.16 9.49 -8.35
C GLY A 58 -12.62 9.60 -8.45
N PRO A 59 -11.99 10.69 -7.96
CA PRO A 59 -10.55 10.99 -8.09
C PRO A 59 -9.60 9.98 -7.41
N ARG A 60 -10.16 8.93 -6.82
CA ARG A 60 -9.46 7.81 -6.19
C ARG A 60 -8.77 6.87 -7.21
N MET A 61 -9.25 6.81 -8.46
CA MET A 61 -8.61 6.01 -9.52
C MET A 61 -7.17 6.46 -9.84
N THR A 62 -6.87 7.76 -9.72
CA THR A 62 -5.53 8.32 -10.01
C THR A 62 -4.48 7.93 -8.96
N HIS A 63 -4.91 7.73 -7.71
CA HIS A 63 -4.04 7.37 -6.59
C HIS A 63 -3.76 5.86 -6.57
N GLU A 64 -4.77 5.05 -6.91
CA GLU A 64 -4.67 3.59 -7.01
C GLU A 64 -3.65 3.11 -8.05
N ARG A 65 -3.54 3.80 -9.20
CA ARG A 65 -2.56 3.44 -10.24
C ARG A 65 -1.10 3.62 -9.81
N ARG A 66 -0.80 4.49 -8.84
CA ARG A 66 0.59 4.73 -8.38
C ARG A 66 1.08 3.65 -7.42
N VAL A 67 0.22 3.20 -6.50
CA VAL A 67 0.56 2.14 -5.54
C VAL A 67 0.76 0.79 -6.24
N LEU A 68 0.03 0.57 -7.34
CA LEU A 68 -0.13 -0.75 -7.92
C LEU A 68 0.79 -1.03 -9.14
N VAL A 69 1.62 -0.06 -9.53
CA VAL A 69 2.69 -0.22 -10.55
C VAL A 69 3.94 -0.92 -10.01
N LEU A 70 4.05 -1.13 -8.69
CA LEU A 70 5.16 -1.87 -8.08
C LEU A 70 5.13 -3.39 -8.34
N GLY A 71 4.13 -3.91 -9.05
CA GLY A 71 3.93 -5.37 -9.24
C GLY A 71 3.65 -5.84 -10.66
N GLY A 72 3.96 -5.07 -11.71
CA GLY A 72 3.62 -5.47 -13.07
C GLY A 72 4.69 -5.13 -14.10
N ARG A 73 5.54 -6.11 -14.41
CA ARG A 73 6.07 -6.31 -15.75
C ARG A 73 5.21 -7.33 -16.47
#